data_AF-A0A4Q8U5P0-F1
#
_entry.id   AF-A0A4Q8U5P0-F1
#
_cell.length_a   1.000
_cell.length_b   1.000
_cell.length_c   1.000
_cell.angle_alpha   90.00
_cell.angle_beta   90.00
_cell.angle_gamma   90.00
#
_symmetry.space_group_name_H-M   'P 1'
#
loop_
_entity.id
_entity.type
_entity.pdbx_description
1 polymer ?
#
loop_
_entity_poly.entity_id
_entity_poly.type
_entity_poly.pdbx_seq_one_letter_code
_entity_poly.pdbx_strand_id
1 'polypeptide(L)' 'MDNKKILRYSMQLSMLKQLLSKKLINETEYQVIQKRLMKDYGIVSNITA' A
#
# COMPACT_ATOMS: atom_id res chain seq x y z
N MET A 1 11.95 -12.81 3.56
CA MET A 1 11.45 -11.45 3.26
C MET A 1 12.26 -10.47 4.08
N ASP A 2 12.93 -9.49 3.47
CA ASP A 2 13.69 -8.48 4.20
C ASP A 2 12.77 -7.69 5.15
N ASN A 3 13.01 -7.74 6.46
CA ASN A 3 12.27 -6.95 7.46
C ASN A 3 12.24 -5.44 7.12
N LYS A 4 13.28 -4.94 6.43
CA LYS A 4 13.34 -3.55 5.93
C LYS A 4 12.29 -3.26 4.86
N LYS A 5 11.95 -4.23 3.99
CA LYS A 5 10.91 -4.07 2.96
C LYS A 5 9.52 -3.98 3.58
N ILE A 6 9.23 -4.83 4.57
CA ILE A 6 7.96 -4.81 5.30
C ILE A 6 7.78 -3.48 6.05
N LEU A 7 8.83 -3.00 6.72
CA LEU A 7 8.79 -1.71 7.43
C LEU A 7 8.52 -0.53 6.48
N ARG A 8 9.20 -0.49 5.32
CA ARG A 8 8.99 0.54 4.30
C ARG A 8 7.58 0.49 3.71
N TYR A 9 7.07 -0.71 3.43
CA TYR A 9 5.71 -0.92 2.96
C TYR A 9 4.67 -0.40 3.97
N SER A 10 4.80 -0.76 5.24
CA SER A 10 3.89 -0.29 6.31
C SER A 10 3.90 1.24 6.45
N MET A 11 5.07 1.87 6.31
CA MET A 11 5.20 3.32 6.34
C MET A 11 4.51 3.97 5.14
N GLN A 12 4.73 3.45 3.93
CA GLN A 12 4.10 3.97 2.71
C GLN A 12 2.58 3.80 2.71
N LEU A 13 2.08 2.67 3.20
CA LEU A 13 0.64 2.45 3.35
C LEU A 13 0.01 3.44 4.35
N SER A 14 0.71 3.73 5.45
CA SER A 14 0.28 4.71 6.44
C SER A 14 0.26 6.13 5.88
N MET A 15 1.23 6.49 5.04
CA MET A 15 1.22 7.78 4.33
C MET A 15 0.08 7.86 3.32
N LEU A 16 -0.16 6.78 2.56
CA LEU A 16 -1.27 6.71 1.60
C LEU A 16 -2.63 6.92 2.28
N LYS A 17 -2.82 6.32 3.47
CA LYS A 17 -4.03 6.52 4.28
C LYS A 17 -4.16 7.96 4.79
N GLN A 18 -3.05 8.61 5.14
CA GLN A 18 -3.05 10.02 5.52
C GLN A 18 -3.41 10.94 4.35
N LEU A 19 -2.93 10.65 3.13
CA LEU A 19 -3.31 11.39 1.93
C LEU A 19 -4.81 11.30 1.66
N LEU A 20 -5.39 10.11 1.83
CA LEU A 20 -6.84 9.89 1.69
C LEU A 20 -7.62 10.65 2.78
N SER A 21 -7.17 10.58 4.03
CA SER A 21 -7.79 11.31 5.17
C SER A 21 -7.78 12.82 4.95
N LYS A 22 -6.69 13.34 4.37
CA LYS A 22 -6.56 14.75 4.00
C LYS A 22 -7.27 15.11 2.68
N LYS A 23 -7.97 14.16 2.04
CA LYS A 23 -8.61 14.31 0.72
C LYS A 23 -7.67 14.82 -0.38
N LEU A 24 -6.38 14.52 -0.27
CA LEU A 24 -5.38 14.82 -1.31
C LEU A 24 -5.41 13.80 -2.45
N ILE A 25 -6.02 12.63 -2.20
CA ILE A 25 -6.29 11.58 -3.16
C ILE A 25 -7.73 11.07 -2.97
N ASN A 26 -8.29 10.47 -4.02
CA ASN A 26 -9.60 9.83 -3.99
C ASN A 26 -9.47 8.33 -3.70
N GLU A 27 -10.59 7.67 -3.38
CA GLU A 27 -10.62 6.23 -3.09
C GLU A 27 -10.12 5.37 -4.26
N THR A 28 -10.42 5.77 -5.49
CA THR A 28 -9.92 5.10 -6.71
C THR A 28 -8.39 5.16 -6.79
N GLU A 29 -7.81 6.34 -6.58
CA GLU A 29 -6.36 6.56 -6.57
C GLU A 29 -5.69 5.76 -5.45
N TYR A 30 -6.30 5.76 -4.25
CA TYR A 30 -5.87 4.96 -3.12
C TYR A 30 -5.78 3.47 -3.49
N GLN A 31 -6.82 2.90 -4.11
CA GLN A 31 -6.82 1.48 -4.50
C GLN A 31 -5.79 1.14 -5.57
N VAL A 32 -5.60 1.99 -6.57
CA VAL A 32 -4.59 1.79 -7.63
C VAL A 32 -3.18 1.79 -7.03
N ILE A 33 -2.87 2.78 -6.18
CA ILE A 33 -1.57 2.91 -5.53
C ILE A 33 -1.34 1.75 -4.55
N GLN A 34 -2.35 1.36 -3.77
CA GLN A 34 -2.26 0.22 -2.86
C GLN A 34 -1.94 -1.08 -3.61
N LYS A 35 -2.64 -1.37 -4.71
CA LYS A 35 -2.36 -2.55 -5.56
C LYS A 35 -0.96 -2.51 -6.15
N ARG A 36 -0.48 -1.33 -6.58
CA ARG A 36 0.88 -1.15 -7.08
C ARG A 36 1.92 -1.38 -5.99
N LEU A 37 1.73 -0.82 -4.79
CA LEU A 37 2.61 -1.04 -3.63
C LEU A 37 2.67 -2.52 -3.25
N MET A 38 1.53 -3.20 -3.19
CA MET A 38 1.49 -4.64 -2.92
C MET A 38 2.31 -5.44 -3.95
N LYS A 39 2.18 -5.11 -5.24
CA LYS A 39 2.96 -5.75 -6.32
C LYS A 39 4.45 -5.43 -6.23
N ASP A 40 4.81 -4.17 -5.98
CA ASP A 40 6.20 -3.69 -5.90
C ASP A 40 6.98 -4.36 -4.75
N TYR A 41 6.30 -4.55 -3.62
CA TYR A 41 6.87 -5.23 -2.46
C TYR A 41 6.74 -6.77 -2.51
N GLY A 42 6.13 -7.31 -3.57
CA GLY A 42 5.86 -8.75 -3.68
C GLY A 42 4.91 -9.28 -2.60
N ILE A 43 4.12 -8.39 -1.99
CA ILE A 43 3.05 -8.74 -1.05
C ILE A 43 1.85 -9.16 -1.89
N VAL A 44 1.92 -10.37 -2.40
CA VAL A 44 0.77 -11.02 -3.02
C VAL A 44 -0.12 -11.42 -1.85
N SER A 45 -1.27 -10.75 -1.67
CA SER A 45 -2.32 -11.27 -0.80
C SER A 45 -2.81 -12.58 -1.41
N ASN A 46 -2.19 -13.67 -1.00
CA ASN A 46 -2.51 -15.04 -1.41
C ASN A 46 -3.81 -15.54 -0.72
N ILE A 47 -4.82 -14.68 -0.59
CA ILE A 47 -6.13 -15.01 0.01
C ILE A 47 -7.17 -15.25 -1.10
N THR A 48 -6.79 -16.01 -2.12
CA THR A 48 -7.74 -16.64 -3.04
C THR A 48 -7.16 -17.99 -3.42
N ALA A 49 -7.42 -18.98 -2.58
CA ALA A 49 -7.34 -20.41 -2.86
C ALA A 49 -8.63 -21.03 -2.31
#